data_AF-A0A3S0GLP7-F1
#
_entry.id   AF-A0A3S0GLP7-F1
#
_cell.length_a   1.000
_cell.length_b   1.000
_cell.length_c   1.000
_cell.angle_alpha   90.00
_cell.angle_beta   90.00
_cell.angle_gamma   90.00
#
_symmetry.space_group_name_H-M   'P 1'
#
loop_
_entity.id
_entity.type
_entity.pdbx_description
1 polymer ?
#
loop_
_entity_poly.entity_id
_entity_poly.type
_entity_poly.pdbx_seq_one_letter_code
_entity_poly.pdbx_strand_id
1 'polypeptide(L)'
;MQDNDFSTGLQQLFAINLVASTDFRAWFLARTKFGRLWPLARLLHQEQQEWRGQVPWWENWRGNGRHATEMLFIFEVEPTQLRFALHTAIAADVGNLAASKNALRQTAAQSMRDQESLAGYTDFETVLLAPRKLIDQDAHTLSYDRRIPFEDIRGFIPNFGAGRRPAA
;
A
#
# COMPACT_ATOMS: atom_id res chain seq x y z
N MET A 1 -21.77 -12.95 -2.09
CA MET A 1 -21.51 -11.52 -2.37
C MET A 1 -21.40 -10.78 -1.04
N GLN A 2 -20.31 -11.01 -0.30
CA GLN A 2 -20.09 -10.46 1.07
C GLN A 2 -18.60 -10.26 1.42
N ASP A 3 -17.70 -10.25 0.44
CA ASP A 3 -16.24 -10.18 0.69
C ASP A 3 -15.62 -8.78 0.54
N ASN A 4 -16.37 -7.78 0.02
CA ASN A 4 -15.81 -6.45 -0.24
C ASN A 4 -15.64 -5.58 1.02
N ASP A 5 -16.43 -5.80 2.07
CA ASP A 5 -16.46 -4.90 3.24
C ASP A 5 -15.22 -5.07 4.16
N PHE A 6 -14.63 -6.27 4.18
CA PHE A 6 -13.51 -6.60 5.04
C PHE A 6 -12.16 -6.11 4.52
N SER A 7 -12.00 -5.99 3.20
CA SER A 7 -10.78 -5.48 2.59
C SER A 7 -10.59 -4.01 2.94
N THR A 8 -11.67 -3.22 2.85
CA THR A 8 -11.72 -1.81 3.23
C THR A 8 -11.34 -1.59 4.69
N GLY A 9 -11.76 -2.48 5.60
CA GLY A 9 -11.38 -2.39 7.02
C GLY A 9 -9.88 -2.53 7.29
N LEU A 10 -9.19 -3.49 6.64
CA LEU A 10 -7.73 -3.65 6.80
C LEU A 10 -6.95 -2.51 6.16
N GLN A 11 -7.39 -2.05 4.99
CA GLN A 11 -6.76 -0.93 4.28
C GLN A 11 -6.85 0.35 5.10
N GLN A 12 -8.05 0.66 5.61
CA GLN A 12 -8.28 1.81 6.48
C GLN A 12 -7.45 1.71 7.76
N LEU A 13 -7.44 0.56 8.42
CA LEU A 13 -6.67 0.35 9.65
C LEU A 13 -5.16 0.58 9.41
N PHE A 14 -4.63 0.06 8.30
CA PHE A 14 -3.25 0.29 7.90
C PHE A 14 -2.96 1.78 7.67
N ALA A 15 -3.80 2.45 6.87
CA ALA A 15 -3.63 3.85 6.51
C ALA A 15 -3.69 4.79 7.73
N ILE A 16 -4.62 4.56 8.66
CA ILE A 16 -4.74 5.34 9.90
C ILE A 16 -3.46 5.21 10.74
N ASN A 17 -2.95 3.99 10.91
CA ASN A 17 -1.73 3.78 11.69
C ASN A 17 -0.49 4.37 11.01
N LEU A 18 -0.43 4.36 9.68
CA LEU A 18 0.66 4.98 8.92
C LEU A 18 0.73 6.51 9.13
N VAL A 19 -0.41 7.15 9.35
CA VAL A 19 -0.49 8.58 9.70
C VAL A 19 -0.13 8.79 11.17
N ALA A 20 -0.74 8.00 12.06
CA ALA A 20 -0.69 8.21 13.51
C ALA A 20 0.66 7.83 14.16
N SER A 21 1.38 6.85 13.61
CA SER A 21 2.60 6.32 14.22
C SER A 21 3.83 6.59 13.36
N THR A 22 4.69 7.50 13.84
CA THR A 22 6.00 7.78 13.23
C THR A 22 6.87 6.52 13.21
N ASP A 23 6.85 5.73 14.28
CA ASP A 23 7.64 4.49 14.37
C ASP A 23 7.18 3.46 13.34
N PHE A 24 5.85 3.30 13.17
CA PHE A 24 5.31 2.40 12.15
C PHE A 24 5.67 2.87 10.74
N ARG A 25 5.56 4.18 10.48
CA ARG A 25 5.95 4.77 9.20
C ARG A 25 7.44 4.59 8.91
N ALA A 26 8.31 4.83 9.88
CA ALA A 26 9.76 4.59 9.76
C ALA A 26 10.06 3.11 9.51
N TRP A 27 9.43 2.21 10.27
CA TRP A 27 9.55 0.76 10.11
C TRP A 27 9.09 0.27 8.73
N PHE A 28 8.00 0.84 8.21
CA PHE A 28 7.43 0.50 6.92
C PHE A 28 8.36 0.96 5.80
N LEU A 29 8.81 2.23 5.83
CA LEU A 29 9.78 2.76 4.88
C LEU A 29 11.12 2.02 4.93
N ALA A 30 11.61 1.61 6.10
CA ALA A 30 12.85 0.84 6.22
C ALA A 30 12.82 -0.51 5.47
N ARG A 31 11.62 -1.01 5.13
CA ARG A 31 11.42 -2.25 4.36
C ARG A 31 11.25 -2.02 2.86
N THR A 32 11.27 -0.77 2.40
CA THR A 32 11.17 -0.39 0.99
C THR A 32 12.57 -0.05 0.45
N LYS A 33 12.71 0.18 -0.86
CA LYS A 33 13.92 0.73 -1.44
C LYS A 33 14.19 2.17 -0.98
N PHE A 34 13.17 2.84 -0.43
CA PHE A 34 13.22 4.20 0.10
C PHE A 34 13.64 4.27 1.57
N GLY A 35 14.06 3.16 2.18
CA GLY A 35 14.44 3.13 3.59
C GLY A 35 15.49 4.15 3.99
N ARG A 36 16.39 4.56 3.09
CA ARG A 36 17.39 5.62 3.40
C ARG A 36 16.79 7.03 3.47
N LEU A 37 15.62 7.24 2.89
CA LEU A 37 14.94 8.53 2.85
C LEU A 37 14.06 8.78 4.07
N TRP A 38 13.78 7.75 4.88
CA TRP A 38 12.79 7.81 5.97
C TRP A 38 12.95 9.02 6.91
N PRO A 39 14.18 9.43 7.35
CA PRO A 39 14.30 10.51 8.32
C PRO A 39 13.85 11.87 7.77
N LEU A 40 13.83 12.00 6.45
CA LEU A 40 13.53 13.24 5.72
C LEU A 40 12.22 13.14 4.92
N ALA A 41 11.60 11.95 4.91
CA ALA A 41 10.41 11.68 4.12
C ALA A 41 9.14 11.95 4.95
N ARG A 42 8.33 12.88 4.47
CA ARG A 42 7.02 13.20 5.02
C ARG A 42 5.94 12.55 4.17
N LEU A 43 4.96 11.92 4.82
CA LEU A 43 3.75 11.44 4.14
C LEU A 43 2.88 12.65 3.76
N LEU A 44 2.51 12.77 2.49
CA LEU A 44 1.64 13.83 1.97
C LEU A 44 0.16 13.56 2.31
N HIS A 45 -0.14 13.31 3.58
CA HIS A 45 -1.48 12.89 4.01
C HIS A 45 -2.52 13.99 3.79
N GLN A 46 -2.23 15.22 4.24
CA GLN A 46 -3.17 16.34 4.12
C GLN A 46 -3.40 16.69 2.65
N GLU A 47 -2.32 16.72 1.87
CA GLU A 47 -2.39 17.02 0.44
C GLU A 47 -3.18 15.95 -0.33
N GLN A 48 -2.95 14.66 -0.04
CA GLN A 48 -3.74 13.58 -0.64
C GLN A 48 -5.22 13.68 -0.24
N GLN A 49 -5.53 14.05 1.00
CA GLN A 49 -6.91 14.25 1.45
C GLN A 49 -7.59 15.42 0.73
N GLU A 50 -6.89 16.53 0.55
CA GLU A 50 -7.39 17.71 -0.18
C GLU A 50 -7.65 17.40 -1.65
N TRP A 51 -6.73 16.69 -2.33
CA TRP A 51 -6.90 16.31 -3.73
C TRP A 51 -8.04 15.33 -3.96
N ARG A 52 -8.30 14.44 -3.00
CA ARG A 52 -9.31 13.37 -3.12
C ARG A 52 -10.71 13.82 -2.69
N GLY A 53 -10.82 14.84 -1.85
CA GLY A 53 -12.10 15.35 -1.37
C GLY A 53 -12.83 14.30 -0.51
N GLN A 54 -13.90 13.72 -1.04
CA GLN A 54 -14.78 12.79 -0.31
C GLN A 54 -14.33 11.31 -0.34
N VAL A 55 -13.42 10.97 -1.24
CA VAL A 55 -12.87 9.60 -1.34
C VAL A 55 -11.79 9.41 -0.27
N PRO A 56 -11.64 8.23 0.35
CA PRO A 56 -10.55 7.95 1.27
C PRO A 56 -9.19 8.31 0.64
N TRP A 57 -8.40 9.14 1.33
CA TRP A 57 -7.15 9.71 0.79
C TRP A 57 -6.13 8.66 0.35
N TRP A 58 -6.15 7.49 1.01
CA TRP A 58 -5.25 6.37 0.78
C TRP A 58 -5.70 5.49 -0.38
N GLU A 59 -6.94 5.60 -0.85
CA GLU A 59 -7.46 4.75 -1.90
C GLU A 59 -6.84 5.12 -3.24
N ASN A 60 -6.33 4.11 -3.95
CA ASN A 60 -5.76 4.29 -5.27
C ASN A 60 -6.85 4.24 -6.35
N TRP A 61 -7.79 5.19 -6.29
CA TRP A 61 -8.87 5.33 -7.26
C TRP A 61 -8.34 5.95 -8.56
N ARG A 62 -8.64 5.33 -9.71
CA ARG A 62 -8.57 5.99 -11.02
C ARG A 62 -9.99 6.32 -11.47
N GLY A 63 -10.19 7.53 -12.02
CA GLY A 63 -11.48 7.97 -12.57
C GLY A 63 -12.08 7.08 -13.68
N ASN A 64 -11.33 6.09 -14.19
CA ASN A 64 -11.79 5.08 -15.15
C ASN A 64 -12.08 3.69 -14.54
N GLY A 65 -12.11 3.58 -13.21
CA GLY A 65 -12.43 2.34 -12.49
C GLY A 65 -11.33 1.26 -12.51
N ARG A 66 -10.09 1.58 -12.91
CA ARG A 66 -8.96 0.62 -12.90
C ARG A 66 -7.95 0.96 -11.82
N HIS A 67 -7.82 0.11 -10.80
CA HIS A 67 -6.85 0.28 -9.72
C HIS A 67 -5.48 -0.31 -10.10
N ALA A 68 -4.37 0.42 -9.88
CA ALA A 68 -3.02 -0.17 -9.98
C ALA A 68 -2.74 -1.09 -8.79
N THR A 69 -3.18 -0.63 -7.61
CA THR A 69 -3.22 -1.31 -6.31
C THR A 69 -4.43 -0.78 -5.55
N GLU A 70 -4.75 -1.31 -4.37
CA GLU A 70 -5.85 -0.78 -3.56
C GLU A 70 -5.49 0.54 -2.89
N MET A 71 -4.23 0.71 -2.46
CA MET A 71 -3.77 1.87 -1.73
C MET A 71 -2.59 2.57 -2.41
N LEU A 72 -2.52 3.89 -2.25
CA LEU A 72 -1.44 4.74 -2.71
C LEU A 72 -0.99 5.66 -1.57
N PHE A 73 0.31 5.66 -1.28
CA PHE A 73 0.92 6.54 -0.29
C PHE A 73 2.03 7.36 -0.93
N ILE A 74 1.85 8.67 -1.04
CA ILE A 74 2.87 9.58 -1.60
C ILE A 74 3.67 10.24 -0.47
N PHE A 75 4.98 10.19 -0.60
CA PHE A 75 5.94 10.82 0.30
C PHE A 75 6.73 11.89 -0.42
N GLU A 76 7.17 12.89 0.33
CA GLU A 76 8.05 13.95 -0.13
C GLU A 76 9.27 14.05 0.78
N VAL A 77 10.45 14.13 0.19
CA VAL A 77 11.71 14.36 0.89
C VAL A 77 11.89 15.86 1.04
N GLU A 78 11.73 16.39 2.26
CA GLU A 78 11.59 17.85 2.48
C GLU A 78 12.73 18.69 1.89
N PRO A 79 14.03 18.33 2.05
CA PRO A 79 15.11 19.15 1.53
C PRO A 79 15.19 19.25 0.00
N THR A 80 14.69 18.24 -0.71
CA THR A 80 14.82 18.14 -2.18
C THR A 80 13.50 18.26 -2.90
N GLN A 81 12.38 18.24 -2.17
CA GLN A 81 11.02 18.13 -2.71
C GLN A 81 10.83 16.91 -3.62
N LEU A 82 11.72 15.91 -3.50
CA LEU A 82 11.62 14.68 -4.27
C LEU A 82 10.43 13.88 -3.76
N ARG A 83 9.54 13.50 -4.68
CA ARG A 83 8.34 12.72 -4.36
C ARG A 83 8.47 11.28 -4.82
N PHE A 84 8.08 10.36 -3.96
CA PHE A 84 8.00 8.94 -4.28
C PHE A 84 6.70 8.32 -3.77
N ALA A 85 6.29 7.20 -4.36
CA ALA A 85 5.03 6.55 -4.01
C ALA A 85 5.19 5.09 -3.61
N LEU A 86 4.32 4.64 -2.70
CA LEU A 86 4.14 3.23 -2.38
C LEU A 86 2.76 2.77 -2.86
N HIS A 87 2.77 1.92 -3.88
CA HIS A 87 1.56 1.27 -4.38
C HIS A 87 1.32 0.00 -3.58
N THR A 88 0.37 0.03 -2.65
CA THR A 88 0.19 -1.05 -1.67
C THR A 88 -1.10 -1.82 -1.90
N ALA A 89 -1.04 -3.15 -1.85
CA ALA A 89 -2.19 -4.04 -1.90
C ALA A 89 -2.24 -4.96 -0.66
N ILE A 90 -3.43 -5.44 -0.30
CA ILE A 90 -3.65 -6.36 0.80
C ILE A 90 -4.30 -7.65 0.26
N ALA A 91 -3.61 -8.77 0.39
CA ALA A 91 -4.16 -10.09 0.06
C ALA A 91 -4.22 -10.95 1.31
N ALA A 92 -5.43 -11.24 1.78
CA ALA A 92 -5.63 -12.04 2.98
C ALA A 92 -5.83 -13.54 2.68
N ASP A 93 -5.99 -13.92 1.41
CA ASP A 93 -5.93 -15.30 0.89
C ASP A 93 -5.60 -15.31 -0.62
N VAL A 94 -5.51 -16.52 -1.19
CA VAL A 94 -5.26 -16.74 -2.63
C VAL A 94 -6.36 -16.15 -3.51
N GLY A 95 -7.62 -16.16 -3.07
CA GLY A 95 -8.75 -15.60 -3.80
C GLY A 95 -8.62 -14.09 -3.99
N ASN A 96 -8.28 -13.36 -2.91
CA ASN A 96 -7.99 -11.93 -2.95
C ASN A 96 -6.78 -11.63 -3.86
N LEU A 97 -5.74 -12.45 -3.79
CA LEU A 97 -4.56 -12.29 -4.65
C LEU A 97 -4.89 -12.51 -6.13
N ALA A 98 -5.72 -13.51 -6.45
CA ALA A 98 -6.16 -13.79 -7.82
C ALA A 98 -7.12 -12.72 -8.37
N ALA A 99 -8.00 -12.16 -7.52
CA ALA A 99 -8.88 -11.04 -7.89
C ALA A 99 -8.08 -9.78 -8.27
N SER A 100 -6.91 -9.60 -7.65
CA SER A 100 -6.00 -8.49 -7.95
C SER A 100 -5.20 -8.61 -9.27
N LYS A 101 -5.52 -9.62 -10.12
CA LYS A 101 -4.95 -9.98 -11.45
C LYS A 101 -3.67 -9.25 -11.89
N ASN A 102 -2.55 -9.94 -11.66
CA ASN A 102 -1.18 -9.74 -12.16
C ASN A 102 -1.14 -9.78 -13.71
N ALA A 103 -0.77 -8.73 -14.44
CA ALA A 103 0.61 -8.40 -14.82
C ALA A 103 0.79 -6.88 -15.07
N LEU A 104 -0.24 -6.10 -14.74
CA LEU A 104 -0.30 -4.68 -15.07
C LEU A 104 0.05 -3.77 -13.88
N ARG A 105 0.37 -4.27 -12.68
CA ARG A 105 0.57 -3.38 -11.52
C ARG A 105 1.79 -2.48 -11.65
N GLN A 106 2.93 -3.05 -12.07
CA GLN A 106 4.12 -2.30 -12.43
C GLN A 106 3.80 -1.30 -13.56
N THR A 107 3.15 -1.75 -14.64
CA THR A 107 2.73 -0.89 -15.76
C THR A 107 1.75 0.21 -15.34
N ALA A 108 0.87 -0.07 -14.38
CA ALA A 108 -0.14 0.85 -13.88
C ALA A 108 0.48 1.86 -12.91
N ALA A 109 1.33 1.42 -11.99
CA ALA A 109 2.14 2.30 -11.15
C ALA A 109 3.05 3.21 -12.01
N GLN A 110 3.69 2.64 -13.02
CA GLN A 110 4.53 3.36 -13.97
C GLN A 110 3.75 4.40 -14.78
N SER A 111 2.52 4.09 -15.20
CA SER A 111 1.69 5.06 -15.93
C SER A 111 1.12 6.17 -15.05
N MET A 112 1.14 6.01 -13.72
CA MET A 112 0.73 7.03 -12.75
C MET A 112 1.87 7.97 -12.33
N ARG A 113 3.12 7.52 -12.53
CA ARG A 113 4.30 8.34 -12.31
C ARG A 113 4.20 9.62 -13.12
N ASP A 114 4.73 10.72 -12.57
CA ASP A 114 4.80 12.02 -13.23
C ASP A 114 3.42 12.65 -13.55
N GLN A 115 2.30 12.07 -13.09
CA GLN A 115 0.97 12.69 -13.22
C GLN A 115 0.79 13.78 -12.18
N GLU A 116 0.54 15.02 -12.62
CA GLU A 116 0.31 16.18 -11.73
C GLU A 116 -0.87 15.95 -10.77
N SER A 117 -1.92 15.27 -11.25
CA SER A 117 -3.10 14.90 -10.43
C SER A 117 -2.78 13.92 -9.29
N LEU A 118 -1.59 13.34 -9.29
CA LEU A 118 -1.07 12.41 -8.29
C LEU A 118 0.24 12.93 -7.69
N ALA A 119 0.35 14.25 -7.51
CA ALA A 119 1.53 14.93 -6.96
C ALA A 119 2.81 14.87 -7.81
N GLY A 120 2.80 14.24 -8.99
CA GLY A 120 4.00 14.12 -9.83
C GLY A 120 5.16 13.40 -9.15
N TYR A 121 4.93 12.30 -8.43
CA TYR A 121 6.02 11.50 -7.88
C TYR A 121 6.89 10.89 -8.99
N THR A 122 8.19 10.82 -8.76
CA THR A 122 9.21 10.47 -9.75
C THR A 122 9.76 9.06 -9.60
N ASP A 123 9.49 8.41 -8.47
CA ASP A 123 9.86 7.02 -8.22
C ASP A 123 8.78 6.30 -7.41
N PHE A 124 8.71 4.97 -7.51
CA PHE A 124 7.73 4.19 -6.77
C PHE A 124 8.20 2.77 -6.44
N GLU A 125 7.51 2.13 -5.53
CA GLU A 125 7.65 0.69 -5.26
C GLU A 125 6.28 0.06 -5.02
N THR A 126 6.11 -1.18 -5.48
CA THR A 126 4.91 -1.98 -5.25
C THR A 126 5.08 -2.86 -4.01
N VAL A 127 4.09 -2.82 -3.11
CA VAL A 127 4.13 -3.50 -1.82
C VAL A 127 2.91 -4.39 -1.65
N LEU A 128 3.13 -5.67 -1.35
CA LEU A 128 2.08 -6.59 -0.94
C LEU A 128 2.09 -6.77 0.58
N LEU A 129 0.95 -6.58 1.21
CA LEU A 129 0.70 -6.99 2.59
C LEU A 129 -0.12 -8.28 2.56
N ALA A 130 0.39 -9.35 3.17
CA ALA A 130 -0.29 -10.64 3.17
C ALA A 130 0.14 -11.52 4.35
N PRO A 131 -0.61 -12.58 4.72
CA PRO A 131 -0.11 -13.58 5.65
C PRO A 131 1.19 -14.22 5.14
N ARG A 132 2.15 -14.48 6.04
CA ARG A 132 3.42 -15.17 5.70
C ARG A 132 3.19 -16.41 4.84
N LYS A 133 2.23 -17.25 5.26
CA LYS A 133 1.87 -18.49 4.56
C LYS A 133 1.50 -18.24 3.09
N LEU A 134 0.77 -17.17 2.77
CA LEU A 134 0.40 -16.84 1.38
C LEU A 134 1.62 -16.40 0.57
N ILE A 135 2.49 -15.59 1.18
CA ILE A 135 3.73 -15.12 0.57
C ILE A 135 4.65 -16.28 0.19
N ASP A 136 4.75 -17.28 1.06
CA ASP A 136 5.64 -18.43 0.84
C ASP A 136 5.05 -19.44 -0.18
N GLN A 137 3.72 -19.54 -0.26
CA GLN A 137 3.05 -20.59 -1.03
C GLN A 137 2.60 -20.15 -2.43
N ASP A 138 2.41 -18.86 -2.67
CA ASP A 138 1.86 -18.37 -3.94
C ASP A 138 2.88 -17.53 -4.73
N ALA A 139 3.28 -18.05 -5.89
CA ALA A 139 4.24 -17.40 -6.78
C ALA A 139 3.75 -16.07 -7.36
N HIS A 140 2.43 -15.80 -7.38
CA HIS A 140 1.91 -14.52 -7.85
C HIS A 140 2.35 -13.34 -6.98
N THR A 141 2.70 -13.61 -5.72
CA THR A 141 3.26 -12.60 -4.81
C THR A 141 4.62 -12.08 -5.29
N LEU A 142 5.32 -12.82 -6.17
CA LEU A 142 6.57 -12.39 -6.80
C LEU A 142 6.42 -11.20 -7.75
N SER A 143 5.19 -10.82 -8.11
CA SER A 143 4.93 -9.64 -8.95
C SER A 143 5.06 -8.29 -8.22
N TYR A 144 5.26 -8.31 -6.90
CA TYR A 144 5.48 -7.12 -6.08
C TYR A 144 6.97 -6.99 -5.72
N ASP A 145 7.47 -5.76 -5.72
CA ASP A 145 8.86 -5.48 -5.34
C ASP A 145 9.12 -5.87 -3.88
N ARG A 146 8.13 -5.62 -3.02
CA ARG A 146 8.17 -5.95 -1.59
C ARG A 146 6.95 -6.74 -1.16
N ARG A 147 7.19 -7.66 -0.23
CA ARG A 147 6.17 -8.48 0.44
C ARG A 147 6.40 -8.33 1.93
N ILE A 148 5.41 -7.79 2.64
CA ILE A 148 5.48 -7.51 4.08
C ILE A 148 4.40 -8.35 4.77
N PRO A 149 4.81 -9.28 5.63
CA PRO A 149 3.83 -10.17 6.24
C PRO A 149 3.00 -9.50 7.33
N PHE A 150 1.73 -9.91 7.43
CA PHE A 150 0.82 -9.42 8.46
C PHE A 150 1.40 -9.60 9.87
N GLU A 151 2.12 -10.69 10.08
CA GLU A 151 2.79 -11.01 11.33
C GLU A 151 3.78 -9.93 11.75
N ASP A 152 4.47 -9.29 10.80
CA ASP A 152 5.42 -8.23 11.12
C ASP A 152 4.69 -6.90 11.42
N ILE A 153 3.53 -6.68 10.80
CA ILE A 153 2.66 -5.50 11.06
C ILE A 153 2.02 -5.58 12.44
N ARG A 154 1.77 -6.79 12.96
CA ARG A 154 1.18 -7.01 14.30
C ARG A 154 2.01 -6.44 15.45
N GLY A 155 3.30 -6.17 15.23
CA GLY A 155 4.13 -5.44 16.19
C GLY A 155 3.69 -3.98 16.42
N PHE A 156 2.93 -3.41 15.48
CA PHE A 156 2.42 -2.03 15.55
C PHE A 156 0.89 -1.98 15.59
N ILE A 157 0.23 -2.88 14.87
CA ILE A 157 -1.23 -2.94 14.77
C ILE A 157 -1.69 -4.30 15.32
N PRO A 158 -2.05 -4.39 16.62
CA PRO A 158 -2.52 -5.64 17.19
C PRO A 158 -3.67 -6.22 16.37
N ASN A 159 -3.67 -7.55 16.22
CA ASN A 159 -4.68 -8.30 15.46
C ASN A 159 -4.77 -8.02 13.96
N PHE A 160 -3.76 -7.37 13.35
CA PHE A 160 -3.74 -7.18 11.90
C PHE A 160 -3.90 -8.54 11.16
N GLY A 161 -4.99 -8.68 10.41
CA GLY A 161 -5.36 -9.92 9.70
C GLY A 161 -5.68 -11.14 10.58
N ALA A 162 -5.88 -10.99 11.90
CA ALA A 162 -6.06 -12.11 12.83
C ALA A 162 -7.45 -12.80 12.77
N GLY A 163 -8.37 -12.34 11.94
CA GLY A 163 -9.74 -12.88 11.81
C GLY A 163 -9.92 -14.00 10.79
N ARG A 164 -8.89 -14.40 10.02
CA ARG A 164 -9.02 -15.44 9.00
C ARG A 164 -8.38 -16.75 9.45
N ARG A 165 -9.22 -17.74 9.75
CA ARG A 165 -8.78 -19.15 9.73
C ARG A 165 -8.45 -19.50 8.28
N PRO A 166 -7.31 -20.16 8.00
CA PRO A 166 -7.12 -20.74 6.67
C PRO A 166 -8.29 -21.69 6.41
N ALA A 167 -8.91 -21.58 5.24
CA ALA A 167 -9.76 -22.65 4.74
C ALA A 167 -8.91 -23.92 4.73
N ALA A 168 -9.41 -24.96 5.43
CA ALA A 168 -8.79 -26.27 5.50
C ALA A 168 -8.81 -26.94 4.12
#